data_AF-A0A0D3G589-F1
#
_entry.id   AF-A0A0D3G589-F1
#
_cell.length_a   1.000
_cell.length_b   1.000
_cell.length_c   1.000
_cell.angle_alpha   90.00
_cell.angle_beta   90.00
_cell.angle_gamma   90.00
#
_symmetry.space_group_name_H-M   'P 1'
#
loop_
_entity.id
_entity.type
_entity.pdbx_description
1 polymer ?
#
loop_
_entity_poly.entity_id
_entity_poly.type
_entity_poly.pdbx_seq_one_letter_code
_entity_poly.pdbx_strand_id
1 'polypeptide(L)'
;MRSCSIRGVIRHHLAWLVLILCSWPRVAAAQAQQAPKTDPVEAAALNTILGRWGKNASPEWNISGELCSGFAADKTDWDYYPNINPFIKCDCTWSNNTLCHITRLYTHSLYLYRGFIIYARCSA
;
A
#
# COMPACT_ATOMS: atom_id res chain seq x y z
N MET A 1 -4.75 24.48 70.76
CA MET A 1 -4.03 23.48 69.94
C MET A 1 -5.01 22.96 68.88
N ARG A 2 -4.92 23.48 67.64
CA ARG A 2 -5.79 23.01 66.54
C ARG A 2 -5.29 21.63 66.11
N SER A 3 -6.06 20.60 66.42
CA SER A 3 -5.80 19.23 65.98
C SER A 3 -6.04 19.15 64.47
N CYS A 4 -4.97 19.19 63.68
CA CYS A 4 -5.03 18.94 62.24
C CYS A 4 -5.26 17.44 62.02
N SER A 5 -6.46 17.07 61.58
CA SER A 5 -6.88 15.68 61.37
C SER A 5 -6.13 15.05 60.17
N ILE A 6 -5.09 14.29 60.48
CA ILE A 6 -4.25 13.53 59.52
C ILE A 6 -5.08 12.48 58.75
N ARG A 7 -6.22 12.03 59.31
CA ARG A 7 -7.10 11.00 58.70
C ARG A 7 -7.76 11.46 57.40
N GLY A 8 -8.08 12.75 57.25
CA GLY A 8 -8.70 13.28 56.03
C GLY A 8 -7.73 13.33 54.84
N VAL A 9 -6.46 13.61 55.15
CA VAL A 9 -5.37 13.73 54.18
C VAL A 9 -5.06 12.37 53.56
N ILE A 10 -4.87 11.33 54.37
CA ILE A 10 -4.58 9.96 53.90
C ILE A 10 -5.71 9.41 53.02
N ARG A 11 -6.98 9.64 53.40
CA ARG A 11 -8.14 9.19 52.62
C ARG A 11 -8.23 9.87 51.25
N HIS A 12 -7.87 11.16 51.17
CA HIS A 12 -7.79 11.88 49.90
C HIS A 12 -6.64 11.39 49.02
N HIS A 13 -5.47 11.10 49.59
CA HIS A 13 -4.32 10.60 48.84
C HIS A 13 -4.58 9.20 48.27
N LEU A 14 -5.19 8.30 49.05
CA LEU A 14 -5.55 6.96 48.57
C LEU A 14 -6.59 7.02 47.46
N ALA A 15 -7.59 7.91 47.58
CA ALA A 15 -8.58 8.12 46.51
C ALA A 15 -7.94 8.68 45.22
N TRP A 16 -6.99 9.60 45.35
CA TRP A 16 -6.23 10.15 44.23
C TRP A 16 -5.38 9.08 43.51
N LEU A 17 -4.70 8.21 44.26
CA LEU A 17 -3.87 7.14 43.69
C LEU A 17 -4.72 6.11 42.91
N VAL A 18 -5.92 5.79 43.39
CA VAL A 18 -6.85 4.89 42.67
C VAL A 18 -7.32 5.51 41.35
N LEU A 19 -7.63 6.81 41.34
CA LEU A 19 -8.03 7.52 40.11
C LEU A 19 -6.90 7.54 39.06
N ILE A 20 -5.65 7.68 39.49
CA ILE A 20 -4.47 7.65 38.61
C ILE A 20 -4.22 6.25 38.05
N LEU A 21 -4.39 5.19 38.85
CA LEU A 21 -4.19 3.80 38.40
C LEU A 21 -5.32 3.30 37.47
N CYS A 22 -6.55 3.79 37.65
CA CYS A 22 -7.69 3.41 36.82
C CYS A 22 -7.78 4.18 35.49
N SER A 23 -6.94 5.20 35.27
CA SER A 23 -6.99 6.06 34.08
C SER A 23 -6.00 5.67 32.98
N TRP A 24 -5.33 4.51 33.07
CA TRP A 24 -4.44 4.08 32.00
C TRP A 24 -5.26 3.70 30.74
N PRO A 25 -5.10 4.42 29.61
CA PRO A 25 -5.77 4.03 28.38
C PRO A 25 -5.22 2.68 27.91
N ARG A 26 -6.11 1.75 27.59
CA ARG A 26 -5.76 0.51 26.88
C ARG A 26 -5.32 0.90 25.48
N VAL A 27 -4.02 0.82 25.21
CA VAL A 27 -3.48 1.00 23.86
C VAL A 27 -3.88 -0.24 23.05
N ALA A 28 -4.87 -0.10 22.17
CA ALA A 28 -5.16 -1.10 21.17
C ALA A 28 -4.00 -1.09 20.16
N ALA A 29 -3.25 -2.19 20.07
CA ALA A 29 -2.28 -2.37 19.01
C ALA A 29 -3.05 -2.55 17.68
N ALA A 30 -3.05 -1.53 16.84
CA ALA A 30 -3.45 -1.70 15.45
C ALA A 30 -2.35 -2.53 14.76
N GLN A 31 -2.66 -3.77 14.38
CA GLN A 31 -1.76 -4.55 13.53
C GLN A 31 -1.72 -3.83 12.17
N ALA A 32 -0.55 -3.28 11.82
CA ALA A 32 -0.32 -2.75 10.49
C ALA A 32 -0.37 -3.93 9.52
N GLN A 33 -1.49 -4.11 8.83
CA GLN A 33 -1.60 -5.04 7.71
C GLN A 33 -0.48 -4.66 6.73
N GLN A 34 0.45 -5.58 6.45
CA GLN A 34 1.49 -5.33 5.47
C GLN A 34 0.83 -5.02 4.13
N ALA A 35 1.26 -3.93 3.49
CA ALA A 35 0.76 -3.58 2.17
C ALA A 35 0.99 -4.77 1.21
N PRO A 36 0.02 -5.08 0.33
CA PRO A 36 0.20 -6.09 -0.70
C PRO A 36 1.48 -5.86 -1.49
N LYS A 37 2.14 -6.93 -1.91
CA LYS A 37 3.39 -6.86 -2.69
C LYS A 37 3.19 -7.49 -4.06
N THR A 38 3.68 -6.82 -5.10
CA THR A 38 3.85 -7.44 -6.43
C THR A 38 4.79 -8.64 -6.35
N ASP A 39 4.46 -9.70 -7.07
CA ASP A 39 5.35 -10.84 -7.27
C ASP A 39 6.73 -10.37 -7.81
N PRO A 40 7.85 -10.77 -7.19
CA PRO A 40 9.18 -10.29 -7.57
C PRO A 40 9.58 -10.70 -9.00
N VAL A 41 9.08 -11.83 -9.51
CA VAL A 41 9.32 -12.29 -10.88
C VAL A 41 8.57 -11.41 -11.87
N GLU A 42 7.31 -11.10 -11.59
CA GLU A 42 6.52 -10.21 -12.43
C GLU A 42 7.07 -8.77 -12.43
N ALA A 43 7.52 -8.30 -11.26
CA ALA A 43 8.19 -7.01 -11.12
C ALA A 43 9.47 -6.94 -11.98
N ALA A 44 10.31 -7.98 -11.92
CA ALA A 44 11.52 -8.07 -12.73
C ALA A 44 11.21 -8.15 -14.23
N ALA A 45 10.18 -8.92 -14.61
CA ALA A 45 9.73 -9.04 -15.99
C ALA A 45 9.24 -7.70 -16.54
N LEU A 46 8.39 -6.98 -15.79
CA LEU A 46 7.89 -5.67 -16.19
C LEU A 46 9.03 -4.67 -16.36
N ASN A 47 9.94 -4.57 -15.38
CA ASN A 47 11.10 -3.67 -15.47
C ASN A 47 11.97 -3.98 -16.70
N THR A 48 12.14 -5.26 -17.03
CA THR A 48 12.86 -5.69 -18.24
C THR A 48 12.14 -5.25 -19.51
N ILE A 49 10.83 -5.40 -19.58
CA ILE A 49 10.01 -4.98 -20.73
C ILE A 49 10.08 -3.46 -20.91
N LEU A 50 9.84 -2.70 -19.84
CA LEU A 50 9.90 -1.24 -19.87
C LEU A 50 11.29 -0.74 -20.27
N GLY A 51 12.36 -1.35 -19.73
CA GLY A 51 13.74 -1.05 -20.11
C GLY A 51 14.00 -1.29 -21.60
N ARG A 52 13.54 -2.41 -22.16
CA ARG A 52 13.66 -2.70 -23.61
C ARG A 52 12.87 -1.72 -24.47
N TRP A 53 11.77 -1.18 -23.97
CA TRP A 53 10.97 -0.18 -24.66
C TRP A 53 11.47 1.26 -24.46
N GLY A 54 12.51 1.47 -23.64
CA GLY A 54 12.97 2.81 -23.27
C GLY A 54 11.91 3.61 -22.51
N LYS A 55 11.07 2.92 -21.73
CA LYS A 55 10.01 3.50 -20.91
C LYS A 55 10.34 3.37 -19.44
N ASN A 56 9.82 4.30 -18.64
CA ASN A 56 9.90 4.26 -17.19
C ASN A 56 8.51 3.99 -16.61
N ALA A 57 8.47 3.41 -15.42
CA ALA A 57 7.25 3.28 -14.65
C ALA A 57 6.71 4.66 -14.25
N SER A 58 5.39 4.79 -14.21
CA SER A 58 4.72 6.04 -13.86
C SER A 58 4.65 6.23 -12.34
N PRO A 59 4.91 7.42 -11.80
CA PRO A 59 4.86 7.65 -10.35
C PRO A 59 3.46 7.45 -9.75
N GLU A 60 2.41 7.45 -10.56
CA GLU A 60 1.03 7.27 -10.14
C GLU A 60 0.69 5.81 -9.79
N TRP A 61 1.53 4.86 -10.20
CA TRP A 61 1.37 3.45 -9.85
C TRP A 61 2.64 2.78 -9.31
N ASN A 62 3.83 3.35 -9.54
CA ASN A 62 5.08 2.91 -8.91
C ASN A 62 5.41 3.75 -7.67
N ILE A 63 4.57 3.66 -6.64
CA ILE A 63 4.74 4.43 -5.41
C ILE A 63 5.75 3.72 -4.51
N SER A 64 6.81 4.45 -4.13
CA SER A 64 7.86 3.96 -3.23
C SER A 64 8.58 2.69 -3.70
N GLY A 65 8.55 2.40 -5.01
CA GLY A 65 9.15 1.20 -5.60
C GLY A 65 8.24 -0.03 -5.61
N GLU A 66 6.97 0.10 -5.20
CA GLU A 66 5.96 -0.93 -5.40
C GLU A 66 5.16 -0.64 -6.69
N LEU A 67 5.27 -1.51 -7.69
CA LEU A 67 4.61 -1.44 -8.98
C LEU A 67 3.08 -1.61 -8.89
N CYS A 68 2.56 -2.48 -8.03
CA CYS A 68 1.12 -2.65 -7.85
C CYS A 68 0.56 -1.76 -6.73
N SER A 69 0.87 -0.46 -6.80
CA SER A 69 0.35 0.53 -5.86
C SER A 69 -0.45 1.62 -6.57
N GLY A 70 -1.11 2.51 -5.81
CA GLY A 70 -1.87 3.63 -6.36
C GLY A 70 -2.93 3.18 -7.38
N PHE A 71 -2.91 3.76 -8.59
CA PHE A 71 -3.90 3.46 -9.62
C PHE A 71 -3.80 2.05 -10.22
N ALA A 72 -2.64 1.38 -10.11
CA ALA A 72 -2.52 0.01 -10.62
C ALA A 72 -3.35 -0.99 -9.81
N ALA A 73 -3.48 -0.78 -8.48
CA ALA A 73 -4.26 -1.61 -7.58
C ALA A 73 -5.73 -1.16 -7.41
N ASP A 74 -6.09 0.00 -7.94
CA ASP A 74 -7.47 0.48 -7.89
C ASP A 74 -8.42 -0.43 -8.69
N LYS A 75 -9.73 -0.39 -8.42
CA LYS A 75 -10.73 -1.17 -9.17
C LYS A 75 -11.17 -0.49 -10.47
N THR A 76 -10.88 0.80 -10.63
CA THR A 76 -11.27 1.56 -11.83
C THR A 76 -10.51 1.05 -13.06
N ASP A 77 -11.22 0.87 -14.18
CA ASP A 77 -10.60 0.48 -15.44
C ASP A 77 -9.62 1.54 -15.97
N TRP A 78 -8.64 1.09 -16.75
CA TRP A 78 -7.56 1.94 -17.26
C TRP A 78 -8.03 3.03 -18.24
N ASP A 79 -9.21 2.86 -18.85
CA ASP A 79 -9.83 3.84 -19.75
C ASP A 79 -10.11 5.19 -19.06
N TYR A 80 -10.22 5.19 -17.73
CA TYR A 80 -10.37 6.41 -16.91
C TYR A 80 -9.05 7.14 -16.64
N TYR A 81 -7.91 6.56 -17.04
CA TYR A 81 -6.57 7.12 -16.86
C TYR A 81 -5.83 7.32 -18.19
N PRO A 82 -6.42 8.04 -19.17
CA PRO A 82 -5.86 8.13 -20.53
C PRO A 82 -4.49 8.81 -20.58
N ASN A 83 -4.15 9.61 -19.56
CA ASN A 83 -2.92 10.39 -19.50
C ASN A 83 -1.75 9.64 -18.85
N ILE A 84 -1.98 8.43 -18.33
CA ILE A 84 -0.93 7.64 -17.66
C ILE A 84 -0.40 6.60 -18.65
N ASN A 85 0.88 6.71 -19.00
CA ASN A 85 1.51 5.86 -20.00
C ASN A 85 3.02 5.72 -19.74
N PRO A 86 3.55 4.50 -19.56
CA PRO A 86 2.84 3.21 -19.56
C PRO A 86 1.92 3.06 -18.34
N PHE A 87 0.89 2.22 -18.48
CA PHE A 87 -0.04 1.89 -17.39
C PHE A 87 -0.07 0.38 -17.18
N ILE A 88 -0.24 -0.04 -15.93
CA ILE A 88 -0.44 -1.45 -15.58
C ILE A 88 -1.70 -1.60 -14.74
N LYS A 89 -2.31 -2.77 -14.82
CA LYS A 89 -3.37 -3.19 -13.91
C LYS A 89 -2.89 -4.37 -13.10
N CYS A 90 -3.15 -4.32 -11.81
CA CYS A 90 -2.88 -5.40 -10.90
C CYS A 90 -4.18 -5.91 -10.28
N ASP A 91 -4.20 -7.20 -9.97
CA ASP A 91 -5.17 -7.77 -9.05
C ASP A 91 -4.42 -8.21 -7.79
N CYS A 92 -4.92 -7.80 -6.63
CA CYS A 92 -4.29 -7.98 -5.32
C CYS A 92 -5.18 -8.81 -4.40
N THR A 93 -6.01 -9.69 -4.95
CA THR A 93 -6.88 -10.58 -4.19
C THR A 93 -6.20 -11.90 -3.79
N TRP A 94 -4.98 -12.14 -4.26
CA TRP A 94 -4.24 -13.36 -3.96
C TRP A 94 -3.63 -13.38 -2.55
N SER A 95 -3.47 -14.61 -2.05
CA SER A 95 -2.82 -14.90 -0.76
C SER A 95 -3.36 -14.04 0.39
N ASN A 96 -4.69 -13.94 0.53
CA ASN A 96 -5.35 -13.09 1.52
C ASN A 96 -4.93 -11.60 1.42
N ASN A 97 -4.91 -11.07 0.20
CA ASN A 97 -4.55 -9.68 -0.10
C ASN A 97 -3.11 -9.31 0.25
N THR A 98 -2.19 -10.28 0.23
CA THR A 98 -0.76 -10.02 0.47
C THR A 98 0.08 -10.04 -0.81
N LEU A 99 -0.44 -10.66 -1.88
CA LEU A 99 0.24 -10.79 -3.18
C LEU A 99 -0.58 -10.12 -4.28
N CYS A 100 0.09 -9.34 -5.11
CA CYS A 100 -0.47 -8.73 -6.32
C CYS A 100 0.12 -9.36 -7.57
N HIS A 101 -0.74 -9.61 -8.55
CA HIS A 101 -0.34 -10.02 -9.89
C HIS A 101 -0.64 -8.93 -10.90
N ILE A 102 0.31 -8.67 -11.81
CA ILE A 102 0.13 -7.79 -12.94
C ILE A 102 -0.72 -8.51 -13.99
N THR A 103 -1.94 -8.03 -14.20
CA THR A 103 -2.90 -8.66 -15.13
C THR A 103 -2.94 -7.99 -16.50
N ARG A 104 -2.56 -6.71 -16.58
CA ARG A 104 -2.58 -5.94 -17.84
C ARG A 104 -1.42 -4.95 -17.89
N LEU A 105 -0.88 -4.76 -19.10
CA LEU A 105 0.12 -3.74 -19.42
C LEU A 105 -0.33 -2.99 -20.67
N TYR A 106 -0.33 -1.66 -20.60
CA TYR A 106 -0.80 -0.76 -21.64
C TYR A 106 0.22 0.32 -21.96
N THR A 107 0.37 0.65 -23.25
CA THR A 107 1.18 1.79 -23.69
C THR A 107 0.68 2.39 -25.00
N HIS A 108 0.66 3.72 -25.09
CA HIS A 108 0.24 4.48 -26.28
C HIS A 108 1.35 4.68 -27.33
N SER A 109 2.62 4.42 -26.99
CA SER A 109 3.75 5.00 -27.75
C SER A 109 4.90 4.02 -27.95
N LEU A 110 4.58 2.83 -28.46
CA LEU A 110 5.53 2.01 -29.18
C LEU A 110 5.48 2.45 -30.64
N TYR A 111 6.16 3.55 -30.97
CA TYR A 111 6.59 3.79 -32.36
C TYR A 111 7.69 2.79 -32.66
N LEU A 112 7.33 1.51 -32.76
CA LEU A 112 8.19 0.53 -33.39
C LEU A 112 8.25 0.97 -34.85
N TYR A 113 9.42 1.43 -35.27
CA TYR A 113 9.81 1.30 -36.68
C TYR A 113 9.54 -0.16 -37.04
N ARG A 114 8.43 -0.41 -37.75
CA ARG A 114 7.81 -1.71 -38.09
C ARG A 114 6.74 -2.24 -37.13
N GLY A 115 5.52 -1.71 -37.29
CA GLY A 115 4.33 -2.51 -37.56
C GLY A 115 4.08 -3.77 -36.73
N PHE A 116 4.02 -3.66 -35.40
CA PHE A 116 3.45 -4.72 -34.56
C PHE A 116 2.63 -4.09 -33.43
N ILE A 117 1.30 -4.15 -33.57
CA ILE A 117 0.40 -4.09 -32.42
C ILE A 117 0.76 -5.32 -31.58
N ILE A 118 1.59 -5.15 -30.55
CA ILE A 118 1.93 -6.27 -29.67
C ILE A 118 0.78 -6.47 -28.69
N TYR A 119 -0.21 -7.28 -29.09
CA TYR A 119 -0.84 -8.14 -28.10
C TYR A 119 0.29 -8.99 -27.52
N ALA A 120 0.75 -8.67 -26.31
CA ALA A 120 1.71 -9.46 -25.59
C ALA A 120 1.02 -10.79 -25.22
N ARG A 121 1.05 -11.76 -26.13
CA ARG A 121 0.64 -13.13 -25.83
C ARG A 121 1.77 -13.75 -25.01
N CYS A 122 1.63 -13.77 -23.68
CA CYS A 122 2.43 -14.68 -22.85
C CYS A 122 2.11 -16.10 -23.33
N SER A 123 3.08 -16.78 -23.95
CA SER A 123 3.03 -18.22 -24.09
C SER A 123 3.53 -18.83 -22.79
N ALA A 124 2.75 -19.77 -22.25
CA ALA A 124 3.23 -20.73 -21.27
C ALA A 124 4.31 -21.64 -21.88
#